data_AF-A0A1G1NRG8-F1
#
_entry.id   AF-A0A1G1NRG8-F1
#
_cell.length_a   1.000
_cell.length_b   1.000
_cell.length_c   1.000
_cell.angle_alpha   90.00
_cell.angle_beta   90.00
_cell.angle_gamma   90.00
#
_symmetry.space_group_name_H-M   'P 1'
#
loop_
_entity.id
_entity.type
_entity.pdbx_description
1 polymer ?
#
loop_
_entity_poly.entity_id
_entity_poly.type
_entity_poly.pdbx_seq_one_letter_code
_entity_poly.pdbx_strand_id
1 'polypeptide(L)'
;MTDAGGKMTNFELIILILGLSGFAYGFYCQVKARNYISKEKIAQLKDVSIIATGPMPPKEILSDAGLKYHKGFCIGSAMFVASILLLMILKGF
;
A
#
# COMPACT_ATOMS: atom_id res chain seq x y z
N MET A 1 21.65 -11.18 26.37
CA MET A 1 20.54 -12.13 26.62
C MET A 1 19.33 -11.59 25.89
N THR A 2 19.06 -12.12 24.71
CA THR A 2 17.94 -11.75 23.85
C THR A 2 16.69 -12.38 24.45
N ASP A 3 15.81 -11.57 25.01
CA ASP A 3 14.52 -12.01 25.52
C ASP A 3 13.61 -12.35 24.32
N ALA A 4 13.76 -13.57 23.83
CA ALA A 4 12.97 -14.14 22.72
C ALA A 4 11.53 -14.52 23.15
N GLY A 5 11.04 -13.97 24.27
CA GLY A 5 9.72 -14.25 24.84
C GLY A 5 8.97 -13.00 25.31
N GLY A 6 9.40 -11.80 24.90
CA GLY A 6 8.74 -10.54 25.25
C GLY A 6 7.28 -10.52 24.76
N LYS A 7 6.33 -10.60 25.69
CA LYS A 7 4.90 -10.42 25.40
C LYS A 7 4.71 -9.08 24.67
N MET A 8 4.07 -9.14 23.51
CA MET A 8 3.71 -7.94 22.75
C MET A 8 2.86 -7.03 23.64
N THR A 9 3.31 -5.79 23.82
CA THR A 9 2.55 -4.83 24.62
C THR A 9 1.24 -4.49 23.91
N ASN A 10 0.21 -4.11 24.67
CA ASN A 10 -1.06 -3.66 24.09
C ASN A 10 -0.85 -2.50 23.11
N PHE A 11 0.17 -1.67 23.35
CA PHE A 11 0.54 -0.56 22.47
C PHE A 11 1.11 -1.02 21.13
N GLU A 12 2.07 -1.95 21.13
CA GLU A 12 2.61 -2.56 19.90
C GLU A 12 1.51 -3.29 19.12
N LEU A 13 0.60 -3.97 19.82
CA LEU A 13 -0.54 -4.63 19.19
C LEU A 13 -1.45 -3.63 18.46
N ILE A 14 -1.74 -2.47 19.06
CA ILE A 14 -2.52 -1.40 18.42
C ILE A 14 -1.81 -0.89 17.17
N ILE A 15 -0.50 -0.65 17.25
CA ILE A 15 0.28 -0.17 16.09
C ILE A 15 0.29 -1.21 14.97
N LEU A 16 0.42 -2.50 15.31
CA LEU A 16 0.35 -3.59 14.35
C LEU A 16 -1.02 -3.65 13.66
N ILE A 17 -2.11 -3.54 14.43
CA ILE A 17 -3.48 -3.51 13.89
C ILE A 17 -3.67 -2.31 12.96
N LEU A 18 -3.19 -1.13 13.35
CA LEU A 18 -3.23 0.08 12.51
C LEU A 18 -2.45 -0.13 11.21
N GLY A 19 -1.23 -0.67 11.29
CA GLY A 19 -0.43 -0.99 10.12
C GLY A 19 -1.14 -1.98 9.19
N LEU A 20 -1.65 -3.09 9.72
CA LEU A 20 -2.38 -4.10 8.96
C LEU A 20 -3.65 -3.54 8.32
N SER A 21 -4.37 -2.66 9.01
CA SER A 21 -5.54 -1.99 8.43
C SER A 21 -5.16 -1.04 7.29
N GLY A 22 -4.04 -0.31 7.41
CA GLY A 22 -3.46 0.50 6.34
C GLY A 22 -3.04 -0.36 5.14
N PHE A 23 -2.41 -1.50 5.38
CA PHE A 23 -2.05 -2.47 4.35
C PHE A 23 -3.29 -3.03 3.63
N ALA A 24 -4.30 -3.47 4.38
CA ALA A 24 -5.55 -3.99 3.81
C ALA A 24 -6.28 -2.93 2.96
N TYR A 25 -6.33 -1.68 3.44
CA TYR A 25 -6.88 -0.56 2.68
C TYR A 25 -6.07 -0.27 1.41
N GLY A 26 -4.73 -0.30 1.50
CA GLY A 26 -3.85 -0.16 0.36
C GLY A 26 -4.10 -1.24 -0.69
N PHE A 27 -4.13 -2.51 -0.26
CA PHE A 27 -4.41 -3.66 -1.12
C PHE A 27 -5.79 -3.56 -1.79
N TYR A 28 -6.83 -3.18 -1.04
CA TYR A 28 -8.16 -2.91 -1.60
C TYR A 28 -8.11 -1.84 -2.70
N CYS A 29 -7.41 -0.73 -2.44
CA CYS A 29 -7.25 0.34 -3.41
C CYS A 29 -6.47 -0.12 -4.65
N GLN A 30 -5.45 -0.94 -4.49
CA GLN A 30 -4.68 -1.52 -5.59
C GLN A 30 -5.55 -2.39 -6.49
N VAL A 31 -6.33 -3.31 -5.91
CA VAL A 31 -7.26 -4.18 -6.65
C VAL A 31 -8.29 -3.35 -7.38
N LYS A 32 -8.89 -2.36 -6.70
CA LYS A 32 -9.87 -1.48 -7.34
C LYS A 32 -9.26 -0.65 -8.46
N ALA A 33 -8.08 -0.07 -8.27
CA ALA A 33 -7.45 0.77 -9.29
C ALA A 33 -7.24 0.03 -10.62
N ARG A 34 -6.95 -1.28 -10.58
CA ARG A 34 -6.85 -2.12 -11.79
C ARG A 34 -8.16 -2.22 -12.57
N ASN A 35 -9.31 -2.16 -11.89
CA ASN A 35 -10.62 -2.14 -12.55
C ASN A 35 -10.96 -0.78 -13.18
N TYR A 36 -10.23 0.28 -12.83
CA TYR A 36 -10.43 1.65 -13.33
C TYR A 36 -9.39 2.08 -14.36
N ILE A 37 -8.71 1.12 -14.98
CA ILE A 37 -7.79 1.35 -16.09
C ILE A 37 -8.62 1.69 -17.34
N SER A 38 -8.33 2.84 -17.96
CA SER A 38 -9.00 3.26 -19.19
C SER A 38 -8.31 2.62 -20.40
N LYS A 39 -9.04 1.79 -21.14
CA LYS A 39 -8.55 1.15 -22.38
C LYS A 39 -8.15 2.17 -23.45
N GLU A 40 -8.81 3.32 -23.49
CA GLU A 40 -8.50 4.41 -24.41
C GLU A 40 -7.12 5.01 -24.11
N LYS A 41 -6.79 5.18 -22.82
CA LYS A 41 -5.48 5.69 -22.40
C LYS A 41 -4.37 4.64 -22.58
N ILE A 42 -4.69 3.36 -22.49
CA ILE A 42 -3.73 2.28 -22.83
C ILE A 42 -3.33 2.34 -24.30
N ALA A 43 -4.28 2.60 -25.20
CA ALA A 43 -3.99 2.69 -26.64
C ALA A 43 -3.07 3.87 -27.00
N GLN A 44 -2.96 4.87 -26.13
CA GLN A 44 -2.07 6.02 -26.28
C GLN A 44 -0.68 5.78 -25.68
N LEU A 45 -0.48 4.69 -24.93
CA LEU A 45 0.82 4.34 -24.40
C LEU A 45 1.70 3.73 -25.50
N LYS A 46 2.89 4.33 -25.67
CA LYS A 46 3.92 3.85 -26.57
C LYS A 46 4.48 2.49 -26.16
N ASP A 47 4.35 2.13 -24.88
CA ASP A 47 4.82 0.87 -24.32
C ASP A 47 3.83 0.31 -23.29
N VAL A 48 3.19 -0.80 -23.65
CA VAL A 48 2.14 -1.45 -22.86
C VAL A 48 2.74 -2.35 -21.77
N SER A 49 4.04 -2.66 -21.87
CA SER A 49 4.74 -3.51 -20.89
C SER A 49 4.75 -2.87 -19.48
N ILE A 50 4.74 -1.53 -19.42
CA ILE A 50 4.75 -0.73 -18.19
C ILE A 50 3.51 -1.02 -17.31
N ILE A 51 2.43 -1.49 -17.92
CA ILE A 51 1.18 -1.83 -17.22
C ILE A 51 1.35 -3.11 -16.39
N ALA A 52 2.22 -4.03 -16.82
CA ALA A 52 2.45 -5.32 -16.18
C ALA A 52 3.63 -5.33 -15.19
N THR A 53 4.48 -4.30 -15.20
CA THR A 53 5.73 -4.26 -14.43
C THR A 53 5.56 -3.99 -12.93
N GLY A 54 4.36 -3.65 -12.45
CA GLY A 54 4.17 -3.18 -11.08
C GLY A 54 2.93 -3.71 -10.36
N PRO A 55 2.94 -3.68 -9.01
CA PRO A 55 1.76 -3.99 -8.22
C PRO A 55 0.62 -2.99 -8.50
N MET A 56 0.97 -1.71 -8.72
CA MET A 56 0.05 -0.63 -9.00
C MET A 56 0.11 -0.22 -10.48
N PRO A 57 -1.03 -0.08 -11.18
CA PRO A 57 -1.05 0.46 -12.53
C PRO A 57 -0.57 1.93 -12.57
N PRO A 58 0.13 2.37 -13.62
CA PRO A 58 0.63 3.73 -13.74
C PRO A 58 -0.50 4.77 -13.75
N LYS A 59 -0.24 5.96 -13.20
CA LYS A 59 -1.22 7.05 -13.10
C LYS A 59 -1.78 7.49 -14.46
N GLU A 60 -0.98 7.34 -15.50
CA GLU A 60 -1.29 7.76 -16.87
C GLU A 60 -2.45 6.97 -17.48
N ILE A 61 -2.61 5.69 -17.11
CA ILE A 61 -3.69 4.83 -17.63
C ILE A 61 -4.93 4.82 -16.76
N LEU A 62 -4.87 5.46 -15.58
CA LEU A 62 -5.99 5.50 -14.66
C LEU A 62 -7.00 6.57 -15.10
N SER A 63 -8.28 6.22 -14.97
CA SER A 63 -9.37 7.20 -14.96
C SER A 63 -9.31 8.08 -13.70
N ASP A 64 -10.06 9.18 -13.66
CA ASP A 64 -10.14 10.04 -12.46
C ASP A 64 -10.57 9.27 -11.21
N ALA A 65 -11.47 8.29 -11.36
CA ALA A 65 -11.82 7.36 -10.29
C ALA A 65 -10.62 6.50 -9.87
N GLY A 66 -9.85 5.99 -10.83
CA GLY A 66 -8.61 5.22 -10.60
C GLY A 66 -7.53 6.03 -9.86
N LEU A 67 -7.39 7.31 -10.16
CA LEU A 67 -6.44 8.22 -9.49
C LEU A 67 -6.76 8.38 -7.99
N LYS A 68 -8.05 8.38 -7.61
CA LYS A 68 -8.45 8.39 -6.19
C LYS A 68 -7.97 7.14 -5.46
N TYR A 69 -8.12 5.96 -6.08
CA TYR A 69 -7.60 4.71 -5.52
C TYR A 69 -6.06 4.67 -5.51
N HIS A 70 -5.39 5.30 -6.47
CA HIS A 70 -3.94 5.44 -6.42
C HIS A 70 -3.47 6.27 -5.23
N LYS A 71 -4.16 7.37 -4.91
CA LYS A 71 -3.87 8.12 -3.68
C LYS A 71 -4.13 7.25 -2.43
N GLY A 72 -5.25 6.53 -2.40
CA GLY A 72 -5.58 5.61 -1.31
C GLY A 72 -4.53 4.51 -1.08
N PHE A 73 -4.03 3.90 -2.16
CA PHE A 73 -2.92 2.93 -2.11
C PHE A 73 -1.66 3.53 -1.49
N CYS A 74 -1.31 4.75 -1.89
CA CYS A 74 -0.13 5.45 -1.37
C CYS A 74 -0.28 5.78 0.12
N ILE A 75 -1.46 6.22 0.56
CA ILE A 75 -1.76 6.49 1.97
C ILE A 75 -1.72 5.20 2.79
N GLY A 76 -2.39 4.13 2.34
CA GLY A 76 -2.38 2.84 3.04
C GLY A 76 -0.98 2.24 3.17
N SER A 77 -0.18 2.33 2.10
CA SER A 77 1.22 1.90 2.10
C SER A 77 2.08 2.76 3.04
N ALA A 78 1.91 4.08 3.03
CA ALA A 78 2.62 4.98 3.92
C ALA A 78 2.27 4.72 5.40
N MET A 79 0.99 4.46 5.71
CA MET A 79 0.56 4.07 7.05
C MET A 79 1.19 2.75 7.47
N PHE A 80 1.18 1.73 6.61
CA PHE A 80 1.82 0.45 6.91
C PHE A 80 3.32 0.61 7.18
N VAL A 81 4.05 1.30 6.30
CA VAL A 81 5.48 1.55 6.47
C VAL A 81 5.76 2.37 7.74
N ALA A 82 4.97 3.41 8.01
CA ALA A 82 5.11 4.20 9.22
C ALA A 82 4.86 3.36 10.49
N SER A 83 3.85 2.49 10.50
CA SER A 83 3.59 1.56 11.61
C SER A 83 4.74 0.58 11.82
N ILE A 84 5.31 0.03 10.74
CA ILE A 84 6.47 -0.86 10.83
C ILE A 84 7.70 -0.10 11.35
N LEU A 85 7.99 1.10 10.84
CA LEU A 85 9.09 1.94 11.33
C LEU A 85 8.92 2.29 12.82
N LEU A 86 7.70 2.64 13.24
CA LEU A 86 7.40 2.93 14.63
C LEU A 86 7.61 1.70 15.52
N LEU A 87 7.18 0.51 15.06
CA LEU A 87 7.43 -0.75 15.77
C LEU A 87 8.93 -1.08 15.85
N MET A 88 9.70 -0.82 14.79
CA MET A 88 11.15 -1.01 14.80
C MET A 88 11.84 -0.05 15.79
N ILE A 89 11.41 1.23 15.84
CA ILE A 89 11.94 2.20 16.81
C ILE A 89 11.60 1.77 18.24
N LEU A 90 10.37 1.33 18.49
CA LEU A 90 9.89 0.92 19.82
C LEU A 90 10.52 -0.37 20.32
N LYS A 91 10.71 -1.36 19.43
CA LYS A 91 11.44 -2.58 19.78
C LYS A 91 12.92 -2.33 19.97
N GLY A 92 13.40 -1.17 19.55
CA GLY A 92 14.79 -1.00 19.21
C GLY A 92 15.05 -1.84 17.96
N PHE A 93 15.62 -1.18 16.97
CA PHE A 93 16.77 -1.83 16.38
C PHE A 93 17.75 -2.24 17.49
#